data_AF-A0A661L868-F1
#
_entry.id   AF-A0A661L868-F1
#
_cell.length_a   1.000
_cell.length_b   1.000
_cell.length_c   1.000
_cell.angle_alpha   90.00
_cell.angle_beta   90.00
_cell.angle_gamma   90.00
#
_symmetry.space_group_name_H-M   'P 1'
#
loop_
_entity.id
_entity.type
_entity.pdbx_description
1 polymer ?
#
loop_
_entity_poly.entity_id
_entity_poly.type
_entity_poly.pdbx_seq_one_letter_code
_entity_poly.pdbx_strand_id
1 'polypeptide(L)'
;MSKRHLDRQIDGKGQKAQQAVALRYEPERYRAPRLVAKGRGKIAKKIIDLARKQGIPIHEDPDLVAALSALDWYEEIPEALYQVVAEVLAFAYRLNNKLKEG
;
A
#
# COMPACT_ATOMS: atom_id res chain seq x y z
N MET A 1 -26.93 18.30 1.36
CA MET A 1 -26.80 16.95 0.76
C MET A 1 -25.77 16.16 1.54
N SER A 2 -26.15 14.98 2.02
CA SER A 2 -25.55 14.23 3.13
C SER A 2 -24.19 13.61 2.77
N LYS A 3 -23.08 14.13 3.30
CA LYS A 3 -21.74 13.49 3.27
C LYS A 3 -21.64 12.33 4.28
N ARG A 4 -22.62 11.43 4.30
CA ARG A 4 -22.70 10.28 5.25
C ARG A 4 -22.39 8.92 4.59
N HIS A 5 -21.57 8.88 3.56
CA HIS A 5 -21.17 7.64 2.86
C HIS A 5 -19.67 7.31 2.94
N LEU A 6 -18.92 7.87 3.89
CA LEU A 6 -17.66 7.24 4.31
C LEU A 6 -17.96 6.36 5.52
N ASP A 7 -18.34 5.12 5.25
CA ASP A 7 -18.35 4.04 6.23
C ASP A 7 -16.94 3.93 6.84
N ARG A 8 -16.72 4.60 7.98
CA ARG A 8 -15.65 4.24 8.91
C ARG A 8 -16.03 2.89 9.48
N GLN A 9 -15.58 1.84 8.80
CA GLN A 9 -15.65 0.49 9.33
C GLN A 9 -14.67 0.37 10.49
N ILE A 10 -15.24 0.51 11.67
CA ILE A 10 -14.63 0.26 12.96
C ILE A 10 -14.40 -1.23 13.13
N ASP A 11 -13.25 -1.62 13.68
CA ASP A 11 -13.01 -3.00 14.08
C ASP A 11 -13.90 -3.39 15.27
N GLY A 12 -13.88 -4.67 15.67
CA GLY A 12 -14.67 -5.16 16.82
C GLY A 12 -14.33 -4.52 18.17
N LYS A 13 -13.41 -3.53 18.20
CA LYS A 13 -13.04 -2.73 19.36
C LYS A 13 -13.36 -1.23 19.20
N GLY A 14 -14.09 -0.84 18.14
CA GLY A 14 -14.46 0.55 17.90
C GLY A 14 -13.35 1.43 17.31
N GLN A 15 -12.21 0.85 16.91
CA GLN A 15 -11.07 1.58 16.36
C GLN A 15 -11.09 1.55 14.83
N LYS A 16 -10.50 2.55 14.17
CA LYS A 16 -10.34 2.53 12.71
C LYS A 16 -9.61 1.23 12.32
N ALA A 17 -10.27 0.40 11.53
CA ALA A 17 -9.68 -0.87 11.10
C ALA A 17 -8.39 -0.61 10.31
N GLN A 18 -7.28 -1.21 10.76
CA GLN A 18 -5.98 -1.10 10.07
C GLN A 18 -6.11 -1.51 8.61
N GLN A 19 -5.49 -0.75 7.71
CA GLN A 19 -5.48 -1.01 6.28
C GLN A 19 -4.05 -1.30 5.82
N ALA A 20 -3.92 -2.12 4.78
CA ALA A 20 -2.64 -2.37 4.13
C ALA A 20 -2.84 -2.55 2.63
N VAL A 21 -1.86 -2.09 1.86
CA VAL A 21 -1.75 -2.28 0.41
C VAL A 21 -0.35 -2.78 0.08
N ALA A 22 -0.23 -3.58 -0.97
CA ALA A 22 1.05 -4.08 -1.47
C ALA A 22 1.20 -3.71 -2.94
N LEU A 23 2.35 -3.11 -3.27
CA LEU A 23 2.72 -2.70 -4.61
C LEU A 23 3.81 -3.62 -5.16
N ARG A 24 3.75 -3.89 -6.47
CA ARG A 24 4.80 -4.58 -7.22
C ARG A 24 5.25 -3.69 -8.38
N TYR A 25 6.55 -3.56 -8.57
CA TYR A 25 7.14 -2.84 -9.69
C TYR A 25 8.09 -3.75 -10.46
N GLU A 26 7.83 -3.93 -11.75
CA GLU A 26 8.64 -4.74 -12.67
C GLU A 26 8.90 -3.90 -13.93
N PRO A 27 9.91 -3.01 -13.93
CA PRO A 27 10.13 -2.06 -15.02
C PRO A 27 10.37 -2.71 -16.38
N GLU A 28 10.89 -3.94 -16.40
CA GLU A 28 11.13 -4.72 -17.61
C GLU A 28 9.83 -5.22 -18.26
N ARG A 29 8.73 -5.27 -17.49
CA ARG A 29 7.45 -5.86 -17.90
C ARG A 29 6.32 -4.84 -17.97
N TYR A 30 6.35 -3.83 -17.10
CA TYR A 30 5.27 -2.85 -16.95
C TYR A 30 5.82 -1.44 -16.82
N ARG A 31 5.11 -0.47 -17.40
CA ARG A 31 5.46 0.95 -17.36
C ARG A 31 5.19 1.60 -15.99
N ALA A 32 4.37 0.98 -15.16
CA ALA A 32 3.97 1.51 -13.86
C ALA A 32 3.91 0.39 -12.80
N PRO A 33 4.06 0.74 -11.51
CA PRO A 33 3.78 -0.17 -10.39
C PRO A 33 2.32 -0.59 -10.36
N ARG A 34 2.06 -1.77 -9.81
CA ARG A 34 0.72 -2.36 -9.74
C ARG A 34 0.35 -2.69 -8.30
N LEU A 35 -0.93 -2.49 -7.97
CA LEU A 35 -1.52 -2.97 -6.73
C LEU A 35 -1.74 -4.49 -6.83
N VAL A 36 -1.06 -5.25 -5.97
CA VAL A 36 -1.12 -6.72 -5.97
C VAL A 36 -1.83 -7.30 -4.75
N ALA A 37 -2.02 -6.50 -3.69
CA ALA A 37 -2.89 -6.84 -2.57
C ALA A 37 -3.45 -5.58 -1.90
N LYS A 38 -4.67 -5.66 -1.40
CA LYS A 38 -5.25 -4.71 -0.43
C LYS A 38 -6.05 -5.45 0.63
N GLY A 39 -6.10 -4.91 1.85
CA GLY A 39 -6.82 -5.55 2.94
C GLY A 39 -7.13 -4.61 4.09
N ARG A 40 -8.10 -5.01 4.92
CA ARG A 40 -8.49 -4.33 6.17
C ARG A 40 -8.49 -5.30 7.35
N GLY A 41 -8.33 -4.78 8.55
CA GLY A 41 -8.38 -5.53 9.81
C GLY A 41 -7.46 -6.76 9.79
N LYS A 42 -8.04 -7.96 9.97
CA LYS A 42 -7.28 -9.22 9.98
C LYS A 42 -6.53 -9.48 8.67
N ILE A 43 -7.05 -9.06 7.52
CA ILE A 43 -6.38 -9.23 6.24
C ILE A 43 -5.18 -8.28 6.13
N ALA A 44 -5.34 -7.01 6.53
CA ALA A 44 -4.23 -6.05 6.58
C ALA A 44 -3.08 -6.58 7.46
N LYS A 45 -3.42 -7.10 8.65
CA LYS A 45 -2.44 -7.73 9.54
C LYS A 45 -1.69 -8.88 8.87
N LYS A 46 -2.42 -9.78 8.18
CA LYS A 46 -1.79 -10.90 7.45
C LYS A 46 -0.84 -10.42 6.33
N ILE A 47 -1.20 -9.36 5.60
CA ILE A 47 -0.33 -8.76 4.57
C ILE A 47 0.97 -8.26 5.19
N ILE A 48 0.87 -7.49 6.28
CA ILE A 48 2.02 -6.93 7.00
C ILE A 48 2.90 -8.05 7.58
N ASP A 49 2.29 -9.06 8.21
CA ASP A 49 3.02 -10.19 8.79
C ASP A 49 3.79 -10.98 7.72
N LEU A 50 3.18 -11.18 6.53
CA LEU A 50 3.84 -11.84 5.41
C LEU A 50 5.00 -11.00 4.85
N ALA A 51 4.81 -9.69 4.67
CA ALA A 51 5.84 -8.78 4.20
C ALA A 51 7.07 -8.80 5.13
N ARG A 52 6.86 -8.74 6.45
CA ARG A 52 7.94 -8.88 7.46
C ARG A 52 8.70 -10.19 7.30
N LYS A 53 7.98 -11.31 7.19
CA LYS A 53 8.58 -12.66 7.04
C LYS A 53 9.42 -12.79 5.77
N GLN A 54 9.05 -12.10 4.71
CA GLN A 54 9.73 -12.15 3.41
C GLN A 54 10.78 -11.03 3.26
N GLY A 55 11.01 -10.21 4.30
CA GLY A 55 11.94 -9.08 4.22
C GLY A 55 11.49 -7.97 3.27
N ILE A 56 10.20 -7.89 2.95
CA ILE A 56 9.64 -6.84 2.09
C ILE A 56 9.54 -5.54 2.92
N PRO A 57 10.06 -4.40 2.42
CA PRO A 57 9.99 -3.12 3.11
C PRO A 57 8.54 -2.71 3.41
N ILE A 58 8.32 -2.16 4.61
CA ILE A 58 7.02 -1.65 5.04
C ILE A 58 7.15 -0.17 5.32
N HIS A 59 6.24 0.61 4.75
CA HIS A 59 6.12 2.04 4.97
C HIS A 59 4.72 2.35 5.52
N GLU A 60 4.65 3.14 6.58
CA GLU A 60 3.39 3.50 7.23
C GLU A 60 2.99 4.92 6.81
N ASP A 61 1.96 4.99 5.96
CA ASP A 61 1.37 6.25 5.48
C ASP A 61 -0.16 6.05 5.36
N PRO A 62 -0.94 6.54 6.35
CA PRO A 62 -2.39 6.39 6.36
C PRO A 62 -3.10 7.03 5.16
N ASP A 63 -2.59 8.14 4.64
CA ASP A 63 -3.22 8.89 3.55
C ASP A 63 -2.97 8.17 2.22
N LEU A 64 -1.74 7.71 1.98
CA LEU A 64 -1.42 6.89 0.82
C LEU A 64 -2.16 5.56 0.83
N VAL A 65 -2.24 4.89 1.98
CA VAL A 65 -3.01 3.65 2.11
C VAL A 65 -4.48 3.89 1.81
N ALA A 66 -5.06 5.01 2.26
CA ALA A 66 -6.45 5.36 1.95
C ALA A 66 -6.66 5.60 0.45
N ALA A 67 -5.76 6.36 -0.19
CA ALA A 67 -5.80 6.63 -1.63
C ALA A 67 -5.68 5.35 -2.47
N LEU A 68 -4.69 4.50 -2.18
CA LEU A 68 -4.47 3.24 -2.90
C LEU A 68 -5.54 2.19 -2.61
N SER A 69 -6.12 2.18 -1.39
CA SER A 69 -7.21 1.27 -1.05
C SER A 69 -8.49 1.53 -1.83
N ALA A 70 -8.65 2.75 -2.36
CA ALA A 70 -9.79 3.13 -3.19
C ALA A 70 -9.67 2.60 -4.64
N LEU A 71 -8.47 2.23 -5.10
CA LEU A 71 -8.25 1.66 -6.43
C LEU A 71 -8.73 0.21 -6.48
N ASP A 72 -9.34 -0.22 -7.59
CA ASP A 72 -9.71 -1.61 -7.76
C ASP A 72 -8.54 -2.51 -8.15
N TRP A 73 -8.72 -3.81 -7.91
CA TRP A 73 -7.67 -4.79 -8.18
C TRP A 73 -7.38 -4.80 -9.69
N TYR A 74 -6.10 -4.77 -10.05
CA TYR A 74 -5.60 -4.78 -11.44
C TYR A 74 -5.80 -3.51 -12.26
N GLU A 75 -6.35 -2.44 -11.69
CA GLU A 75 -6.35 -1.13 -12.33
C GLU A 75 -4.94 -0.53 -12.35
N GLU A 76 -4.64 0.22 -13.41
CA GLU A 76 -3.46 1.06 -13.44
C GLU A 76 -3.61 2.18 -12.40
N ILE A 77 -2.50 2.52 -11.74
CA ILE A 77 -2.49 3.63 -10.79
C ILE A 77 -2.84 4.91 -11.57
N PRO A 78 -3.77 5.75 -11.10
CA PRO A 78 -4.05 7.03 -11.73
C PRO A 78 -2.82 7.94 -11.71
N GLU A 79 -2.64 8.75 -12.76
CA GLU A 79 -1.50 9.67 -12.89
C GLU A 79 -1.37 10.62 -11.69
N ALA A 80 -2.50 11.04 -11.11
CA ALA A 80 -2.54 11.87 -9.91
C ALA A 80 -1.84 11.24 -8.69
N LEU A 81 -1.64 9.92 -8.67
CA LEU A 81 -0.96 9.18 -7.60
C LEU A 81 0.48 8.80 -7.96
N TYR A 82 0.96 9.09 -9.18
CA TYR A 82 2.29 8.69 -9.62
C TYR A 82 3.41 9.28 -8.76
N GLN A 83 3.31 10.56 -8.38
CA GLN A 83 4.35 11.21 -7.57
C GLN A 83 4.53 10.51 -6.22
N VAL A 84 3.43 10.28 -5.49
CA VAL A 84 3.49 9.64 -4.17
C VAL A 84 3.97 8.19 -4.27
N VAL A 85 3.55 7.47 -5.31
CA VAL A 85 4.03 6.11 -5.56
C VAL A 85 5.53 6.09 -5.90
N ALA A 86 6.02 7.06 -6.69
CA ALA A 86 7.44 7.20 -7.00
C ALA A 86 8.27 7.47 -5.74
N GLU A 87 7.77 8.25 -4.80
CA GLU A 87 8.42 8.49 -3.50
C GLU A 87 8.57 7.20 -2.68
N VAL A 88 7.53 6.37 -2.64
CA VAL A 88 7.58 5.05 -1.97
C VAL A 88 8.58 4.11 -2.64
N LEU A 89 8.60 4.06 -3.98
CA LEU A 89 9.57 3.26 -4.70
C LEU A 89 11.00 3.74 -4.46
N ALA A 90 11.22 5.06 -4.46
CA ALA A 90 12.52 5.65 -4.17
C ALA A 90 12.98 5.32 -2.74
N PHE A 91 12.07 5.32 -1.77
CA PHE A 91 12.34 4.84 -0.41
C PHE A 91 12.76 3.36 -0.40
N ALA A 92 12.00 2.49 -1.07
CA ALA A 92 12.33 1.07 -1.16
C ALA A 92 13.69 0.81 -1.83
N TYR A 93 14.00 1.55 -2.91
CA TYR A 93 15.28 1.45 -3.61
C TYR A 93 16.46 1.90 -2.74
N ARG A 94 16.32 3.03 -2.03
CA ARG A 94 17.34 3.50 -1.07
C ARG A 94 17.59 2.49 0.04
N LEU A 95 16.55 1.84 0.55
CA LEU A 95 16.69 0.78 1.57
C LEU A 95 17.39 -0.45 0.99
N ASN A 96 17.02 -0.89 -0.22
CA ASN A 96 17.64 -2.03 -0.88
C ASN A 96 19.12 -1.78 -1.23
N ASN A 97 19.48 -0.57 -1.65
CA ASN A 97 20.89 -0.23 -1.91
C ASN A 97 21.72 -0.19 -0.63
N LYS A 98 21.17 0.34 0.47
CA LYS A 98 21.83 0.26 1.79
C LYS A 98 22.02 -1.18 2.27
N LEU A 99 21.17 -2.12 1.85
CA LEU A 99 21.30 -3.55 2.15
C LEU A 99 22.27 -4.29 1.22
N LYS A 100 22.70 -3.69 0.10
CA LYS A 100 23.69 -4.26 -0.83
C LYS A 100 25.12 -3.81 -0.58
N GLU A 101 25.31 -2.72 0.17
CA GLU A 101 26.62 -2.13 0.47
C GLU A 101 27.15 -2.48 1.88
N GLY A 102 26.49 -3.38 2.61
CA GLY A 102 26.93 -3.91 3.91
C GLY A 102 26.95 -5.42 3.92
#